data_AF-A0A3N4GEZ0-F1
#
_entry.id   AF-A0A3N4GEZ0-F1
#
_cell.length_a   1.000
_cell.length_b   1.000
_cell.length_c   1.000
_cell.angle_alpha   90.00
_cell.angle_beta   90.00
_cell.angle_gamma   90.00
#
_symmetry.space_group_name_H-M   'P 1'
#
loop_
_entity.id
_entity.type
_entity.pdbx_description
1 polymer ?
#
loop_
_entity_poly.entity_id
_entity_poly.type
_entity_poly.pdbx_seq_one_letter_code
_entity_poly.pdbx_strand_id
1 'polypeptide(L)'
;MSITERIWVPTDQSPAQRFREVRELTDLLADRLSPEDQTPQSMTEASPAKWHRAHVTWFFEEFVLRRDPGYVVYDESYRYLFNSYYEAVGERHPRPDRGLVTRPGVDDITHYRNYVDAAMESALTRGALDDAALDLVELGCNHEQQHQELLLMDVKHLFSTIPLTPGPIYVDRELDAPSSPGPMTWRSVAGGVTEVGAGPDDGFSYDNEGPRHRVFLEDFEIAERPVTNADWLEFIADEGYRRHELWLSDGWAHLRQTGWQAPGYWHRDDDGQWTTYTLSGRRPLDPGEPVLHVSFYEADAYARWAGARLPTEFEWETAASTLGAQRSELLDPNRCHPRSVAGPGGAAMIGNVWEWTSSAYLPFPGFVPANGAVGEYNGKFMSDQHVLRGAAAITPRGHERVTYRNFFPAPSRWVFTGLRLAR
;
A
#
# COMPACT_ATOMS: atom_id res chain seq x y z
N MET A 1 25.18 -16.49 17.88
CA MET A 1 24.34 -15.57 18.67
C MET A 1 23.51 -14.77 17.68
N SER A 2 22.18 -14.77 17.88
CA SER A 2 21.14 -14.48 16.88
C SER A 2 20.95 -12.99 16.60
N ILE A 3 20.54 -12.68 15.36
CA ILE A 3 20.27 -11.38 14.73
C ILE A 3 18.94 -10.72 15.19
N THR A 4 18.31 -11.17 16.29
CA THR A 4 16.89 -10.86 16.58
C THR A 4 16.60 -9.94 17.76
N GLU A 5 17.56 -9.17 18.26
CA GLU A 5 17.27 -8.13 19.27
C GLU A 5 17.95 -6.80 18.91
N ARG A 6 17.29 -6.04 18.04
CA ARG A 6 17.38 -4.57 18.04
C ARG A 6 15.98 -3.98 18.10
N ILE A 7 15.58 -3.79 19.35
CA ILE A 7 14.59 -2.82 19.83
C ILE A 7 14.85 -1.48 19.12
N TRP A 8 13.79 -0.89 18.55
CA TRP A 8 13.60 0.53 18.19
C TRP A 8 14.88 1.38 18.02
N VAL A 9 15.19 1.73 16.77
CA VAL A 9 16.33 2.59 16.41
C VAL A 9 15.90 4.07 16.52
N PRO A 10 16.58 4.91 17.32
CA PRO A 10 16.46 6.37 17.20
C PRO A 10 16.93 6.80 15.80
N THR A 11 16.27 7.78 15.19
CA THR A 11 16.61 8.39 13.90
C THR A 11 17.96 9.13 13.93
N ASP A 12 19.06 8.40 14.08
CA ASP A 12 20.45 8.89 13.91
C ASP A 12 20.88 8.88 12.42
N GLN A 13 19.94 8.58 11.51
CA GLN A 13 20.20 8.55 10.08
C GLN A 13 20.19 9.97 9.52
N SER A 14 21.25 10.37 8.82
CA SER A 14 21.26 11.67 8.14
C SER A 14 20.23 11.71 7.01
N PRO A 15 19.65 12.88 6.68
CA PRO A 15 18.74 13.03 5.55
C PRO A 15 19.32 12.50 4.22
N ALA A 16 20.64 12.65 4.02
CA ALA A 16 21.34 12.10 2.85
C ALA A 16 21.33 10.56 2.83
N GLN A 17 21.55 9.92 3.97
CA GLN A 17 21.52 8.46 4.05
C GLN A 17 20.10 7.92 3.85
N ARG A 18 19.09 8.57 4.46
CA ARG A 18 17.68 8.21 4.29
C ARG A 18 17.23 8.33 2.84
N PHE A 19 17.54 9.45 2.20
CA PHE A 19 17.30 9.66 0.77
C PHE A 19 17.89 8.51 -0.04
N ARG A 20 19.20 8.23 0.12
CA ARG A 20 19.88 7.17 -0.62
C ARG A 20 19.22 5.79 -0.44
N GLU A 21 18.96 5.37 0.79
CA GLU A 21 18.36 4.06 1.06
C GLU A 21 16.97 3.90 0.42
N VAL A 22 16.15 4.96 0.43
CA VAL A 22 14.85 4.96 -0.25
C VAL A 22 15.03 4.87 -1.77
N ARG A 23 15.95 5.64 -2.37
CA ARG A 23 16.23 5.60 -3.81
C ARG A 23 16.72 4.23 -4.27
N GLU A 24 17.68 3.66 -3.54
CA GLU A 24 18.26 2.34 -3.83
C GLU A 24 17.21 1.23 -3.80
N LEU A 25 16.23 1.29 -2.90
CA LEU A 25 15.14 0.31 -2.87
C LEU A 25 14.29 0.37 -4.15
N THR A 26 13.97 1.55 -4.67
CA THR A 26 13.23 1.68 -5.93
C THR A 26 13.98 1.03 -7.10
N ASP A 27 15.29 1.25 -7.19
CA ASP A 27 16.10 0.65 -8.25
C ASP A 27 16.28 -0.87 -8.04
N LEU A 28 16.44 -1.35 -6.80
CA LEU A 28 16.43 -2.78 -6.49
C LEU A 28 15.14 -3.47 -6.93
N LEU A 29 13.98 -2.82 -6.74
CA LEU A 29 12.70 -3.37 -7.18
C LEU A 29 12.58 -3.35 -8.72
N ALA A 30 13.09 -2.31 -9.37
CA ALA A 30 13.02 -2.19 -10.83
C ALA A 30 14.02 -3.08 -11.58
N ASP A 31 15.17 -3.44 -10.98
CA ASP A 31 16.25 -4.21 -11.62
C ASP A 31 15.82 -5.60 -12.10
N ARG A 32 14.73 -6.13 -11.53
CA ARG A 32 14.15 -7.43 -11.90
C ARG A 32 13.27 -7.38 -13.16
N LEU A 33 13.06 -6.18 -13.72
CA LEU A 33 12.11 -5.94 -14.81
C LEU A 33 12.84 -5.59 -16.11
N SER A 34 12.47 -6.25 -17.20
CA SER A 34 12.94 -5.87 -18.54
C SER A 34 12.36 -4.50 -18.97
N PRO A 35 12.94 -3.83 -19.97
CA PRO A 35 12.35 -2.63 -20.55
C PRO A 35 10.89 -2.82 -21.02
N GLU A 36 10.57 -4.02 -21.51
CA GLU A 36 9.25 -4.45 -21.93
C GLU A 36 8.27 -4.56 -20.75
N ASP A 37 8.73 -4.96 -19.56
CA ASP A 37 7.89 -5.04 -18.36
C ASP A 37 7.63 -3.65 -17.75
N GLN A 38 8.55 -2.70 -17.94
CA GLN A 38 8.47 -1.38 -17.32
C GLN A 38 7.63 -0.35 -18.09
N THR A 39 7.15 -0.69 -19.29
CA THR A 39 6.45 0.23 -20.21
C THR A 39 4.91 0.10 -20.23
N PRO A 40 4.32 -1.10 -20.17
CA PRO A 40 2.88 -1.27 -20.27
C PRO A 40 2.11 -0.73 -19.07
N GLN A 41 0.83 -0.41 -19.32
CA GLN A 41 -0.16 -0.09 -18.30
C GLN A 41 -1.30 -1.10 -18.42
N SER A 42 -1.47 -1.95 -17.41
CA SER A 42 -2.40 -3.09 -17.46
C SER A 42 -3.85 -2.71 -17.12
N MET A 43 -4.08 -1.54 -16.52
CA MET A 43 -5.38 -0.91 -16.26
C MET A 43 -5.19 0.57 -15.95
N THR A 44 -6.26 1.37 -16.00
CA THR A 44 -6.24 2.82 -15.74
C THR A 44 -5.62 3.18 -14.39
N GLU A 45 -5.88 2.33 -13.38
CA GLU A 45 -5.44 2.55 -12.02
C GLU A 45 -3.94 2.31 -11.84
N ALA A 46 -3.37 1.38 -12.61
CA ALA A 46 -1.94 1.08 -12.62
C ALA A 46 -1.14 2.15 -13.39
N SER A 47 0.15 2.22 -13.14
CA SER A 47 1.12 2.98 -13.94
C SER A 47 2.30 2.10 -14.35
N PRO A 48 2.95 2.39 -15.50
CA PRO A 48 4.16 1.68 -15.88
C PRO A 48 5.27 1.81 -14.82
N ALA A 49 6.05 0.76 -14.59
CA ALA A 49 7.13 0.81 -13.59
C ALA A 49 8.15 1.93 -13.90
N LYS A 50 8.45 2.21 -15.18
CA LYS A 50 9.31 3.34 -15.55
C LYS A 50 8.67 4.70 -15.23
N TRP A 51 7.34 4.79 -15.27
CA TRP A 51 6.63 6.00 -14.87
C TRP A 51 6.76 6.21 -13.35
N HIS A 52 6.62 5.17 -12.53
CA HIS A 52 6.87 5.29 -11.09
C HIS A 52 8.27 5.80 -10.79
N ARG A 53 9.29 5.16 -11.36
CA ARG A 53 10.71 5.55 -11.23
C ARG A 53 10.96 7.01 -11.60
N ALA A 54 10.36 7.47 -12.69
CA ALA A 54 10.50 8.85 -13.16
C ALA A 54 9.70 9.83 -12.30
N HIS A 55 8.48 9.47 -11.89
CA HIS A 55 7.60 10.31 -11.10
C HIS A 55 8.16 10.65 -9.71
N VAL A 56 8.71 9.65 -9.01
CA VAL A 56 9.33 9.90 -7.70
C VAL A 56 10.58 10.78 -7.84
N THR A 57 11.26 10.74 -8.99
CA THR A 57 12.40 11.60 -9.30
C THR A 57 11.95 13.04 -9.60
N TRP A 58 10.88 13.16 -10.39
CA TRP A 58 10.22 14.43 -10.68
C TRP A 58 9.79 15.15 -9.41
N PHE A 59 9.33 14.43 -8.37
CA PHE A 59 8.98 15.04 -7.09
C PHE A 59 10.15 15.82 -6.48
N PHE A 60 11.34 15.22 -6.40
CA PHE A 60 12.53 15.88 -5.86
C PHE A 60 13.03 17.02 -6.75
N GLU A 61 13.01 16.84 -8.07
CA GLU A 61 13.39 17.91 -8.99
C GLU A 61 12.45 19.13 -8.88
N GLU A 62 11.13 18.89 -8.90
CA GLU A 62 10.11 19.94 -8.90
C GLU A 62 10.04 20.68 -7.56
N PHE A 63 9.95 19.95 -6.45
CA PHE A 63 9.64 20.55 -5.15
C PHE A 63 10.89 20.92 -4.34
N VAL A 64 12.04 20.29 -4.61
CA VAL A 64 13.27 20.57 -3.85
C VAL A 64 14.28 21.32 -4.71
N LEU A 65 14.76 20.73 -5.81
CA LEU A 65 15.91 21.26 -6.55
C LEU A 65 15.59 22.55 -7.32
N ARG A 66 14.40 22.67 -7.94
CA ARG A 66 13.97 23.90 -8.65
C ARG A 66 13.85 25.14 -7.75
N ARG A 67 13.94 24.99 -6.43
CA ARG A 67 14.00 26.13 -5.50
C ARG A 67 15.36 26.84 -5.54
N ASP A 68 16.42 26.16 -5.95
CA ASP A 68 17.73 26.76 -6.19
C ASP A 68 17.75 27.44 -7.57
N PRO A 69 17.90 28.78 -7.66
CA PRO A 69 17.99 29.49 -8.94
C PRO A 69 19.18 29.07 -9.82
N GLY A 70 20.19 28.41 -9.23
CA GLY A 70 21.35 27.89 -9.94
C GLY A 70 21.17 26.46 -10.47
N TYR A 71 20.06 25.78 -10.14
CA TYR A 71 19.79 24.43 -10.61
C TYR A 71 19.45 24.42 -12.11
N VAL A 72 20.03 23.46 -12.82
CA VAL A 72 19.72 23.22 -14.24
C VAL A 72 18.74 22.05 -14.30
N VAL A 73 17.57 22.29 -14.87
CA VAL A 73 16.56 21.25 -15.08
C VAL A 73 17.07 20.20 -16.07
N TYR A 74 16.79 18.92 -15.81
CA TYR A 74 17.21 17.82 -16.67
C TYR A 74 16.57 17.92 -18.07
N ASP A 75 15.23 17.95 -18.11
CA ASP A 75 14.43 18.11 -19.34
C ASP A 75 13.07 18.72 -18.98
N GLU A 76 12.73 19.88 -19.54
CA GLU A 76 11.47 20.56 -19.22
C GLU A 76 10.22 19.76 -19.63
N SER A 77 10.32 18.86 -20.61
CA SER A 77 9.21 18.00 -21.02
C SER A 77 8.83 16.96 -19.94
N TYR A 78 9.75 16.61 -19.05
CA TYR A 78 9.53 15.61 -18.00
C TYR A 78 8.53 16.12 -16.95
N ARG A 79 8.45 17.45 -16.76
CA ARG A 79 7.46 18.08 -15.89
C ARG A 79 6.03 17.75 -16.32
N TYR A 80 5.74 17.75 -17.62
CA TYR A 80 4.43 17.38 -18.16
C TYR A 80 4.19 15.85 -18.09
N LEU A 81 5.21 15.04 -18.40
CA LEU A 81 5.08 13.59 -18.44
C LEU A 81 4.90 12.95 -17.06
N PHE A 82 5.54 13.53 -16.04
CA PHE A 82 5.65 12.93 -14.72
C PHE A 82 4.95 13.71 -13.61
N ASN A 83 4.27 14.81 -13.89
CA ASN A 83 3.27 15.35 -12.96
C ASN A 83 2.10 14.34 -12.81
N SER A 84 1.80 13.94 -11.58
CA SER A 84 0.74 12.97 -11.30
C SER A 84 -0.65 13.59 -11.36
N TYR A 85 -0.88 14.62 -10.56
CA TYR A 85 -2.19 15.24 -10.34
C TYR A 85 -2.10 16.68 -9.81
N TYR A 86 -0.93 17.29 -9.70
CA TYR A 86 -0.79 18.63 -9.12
C TYR A 86 -1.23 19.70 -10.11
N GLU A 87 -2.46 20.19 -9.96
CA GLU A 87 -3.03 21.19 -10.86
C GLU A 87 -2.31 22.54 -10.71
N ALA A 88 -1.88 22.88 -9.48
CA ALA A 88 -1.07 24.07 -9.22
C ALA A 88 0.31 24.05 -9.90
N VAL A 89 0.82 22.87 -10.28
CA VAL A 89 2.10 22.74 -10.99
C VAL A 89 1.92 22.99 -12.49
N GLY A 90 0.88 22.42 -13.09
CA GLY A 90 0.53 22.65 -14.50
C GLY A 90 -0.11 21.43 -15.17
N GLU A 91 -0.21 21.50 -16.51
CA GLU A 91 -0.74 20.41 -17.34
C GLU A 91 0.07 19.11 -17.18
N ARG A 92 -0.59 17.98 -17.47
CA ARG A 92 0.02 16.65 -17.34
C ARG A 92 -0.44 15.71 -18.45
N HIS A 93 0.39 14.72 -18.75
CA HIS A 93 0.00 13.60 -19.59
C HIS A 93 -1.16 12.82 -18.95
N PRO A 94 -2.24 12.51 -19.68
CA PRO A 94 -3.40 11.80 -19.13
C PRO A 94 -3.03 10.46 -18.48
N ARG A 95 -3.54 10.23 -17.27
CA ARG A 95 -3.30 8.98 -16.51
C ARG A 95 -3.63 7.70 -17.29
N PRO A 96 -4.76 7.59 -18.03
CA PRO A 96 -5.08 6.36 -18.78
C PRO A 96 -4.10 6.06 -19.92
N ASP A 97 -3.34 7.07 -20.36
CA ASP A 97 -2.47 6.99 -21.53
C ASP A 97 -0.98 6.87 -21.16
N ARG A 98 -0.64 6.65 -19.88
CA ARG A 98 0.76 6.53 -19.43
C ARG A 98 1.47 5.34 -20.10
N GLY A 99 0.76 4.24 -20.33
CA GLY A 99 1.28 3.06 -21.02
C GLY A 99 1.58 3.26 -22.51
N LEU A 100 1.13 4.36 -23.12
CA LEU A 100 1.41 4.70 -24.52
C LEU A 100 2.75 5.44 -24.70
N VAL A 101 3.35 5.90 -23.60
CA VAL A 101 4.58 6.69 -23.59
C VAL A 101 5.78 5.77 -23.70
N THR A 102 6.20 5.44 -24.92
CA THR A 102 7.39 4.58 -25.17
C THR A 102 8.72 5.33 -25.00
N ARG A 103 8.69 6.67 -25.04
CA ARG A 103 9.84 7.56 -24.78
C ARG A 103 9.47 8.63 -23.76
N PRO A 104 10.34 8.94 -22.79
CA PRO A 104 11.69 8.39 -22.56
C PRO A 104 11.70 6.88 -22.22
N GLY A 105 12.77 6.20 -22.65
CA GLY A 105 13.00 4.78 -22.41
C GLY A 105 13.52 4.49 -21.00
N VAL A 106 13.68 3.22 -20.63
CA VAL A 106 14.15 2.84 -19.28
C VAL A 106 15.54 3.39 -18.97
N ASP A 107 16.46 3.38 -19.93
CA ASP A 107 17.81 3.93 -19.76
C ASP A 107 17.79 5.47 -19.59
N ASP A 108 16.92 6.17 -20.33
CA ASP A 108 16.72 7.61 -20.18
C ASP A 108 16.21 7.94 -18.76
N ILE A 109 15.28 7.14 -18.23
CA ILE A 109 14.79 7.29 -16.85
C ILE A 109 15.89 6.99 -15.83
N THR A 110 16.74 6.00 -16.06
CA THR A 110 17.90 5.73 -15.20
C THR A 110 18.88 6.91 -15.22
N HIS A 111 19.15 7.51 -16.38
CA HIS A 111 19.98 8.73 -16.46
C HIS A 111 19.35 9.91 -15.72
N TYR A 112 18.03 10.10 -15.85
CA TYR A 112 17.30 11.14 -15.13
C TYR A 112 17.38 10.96 -13.60
N ARG A 113 17.15 9.74 -13.12
CA ARG A 113 17.31 9.37 -11.70
C ARG A 113 18.71 9.73 -11.21
N ASN A 114 19.75 9.24 -11.87
CA ASN A 114 21.13 9.50 -11.49
C ASN A 114 21.47 11.00 -11.46
N TYR A 115 20.93 11.78 -12.40
CA TYR A 115 21.13 13.23 -12.44
C TYR A 115 20.55 13.94 -11.21
N VAL A 116 19.28 13.66 -10.89
CA VAL A 116 18.59 14.24 -9.75
C VAL A 116 19.18 13.73 -8.43
N ASP A 117 19.51 12.45 -8.35
CA ASP A 117 20.11 11.84 -7.16
C ASP A 117 21.47 12.49 -6.84
N ALA A 118 22.33 12.70 -7.84
CA ALA A 118 23.61 13.38 -7.64
C ALA A 118 23.44 14.83 -7.15
N ALA A 119 22.45 15.56 -7.67
CA ALA A 119 22.14 16.91 -7.22
C ALA A 119 21.59 16.93 -5.78
N MET A 120 20.67 16.03 -5.46
CA MET A 120 20.10 15.85 -4.11
C MET A 120 21.17 15.48 -3.08
N GLU A 121 21.99 14.46 -3.36
CA GLU A 121 23.07 14.04 -2.46
C GLU A 121 24.05 15.18 -2.18
N SER A 122 24.40 15.96 -3.21
CA SER A 122 25.27 17.12 -3.10
C SER A 122 24.64 18.22 -2.23
N ALA A 123 23.35 18.52 -2.42
CA ALA A 123 22.63 19.52 -1.64
C ALA A 123 22.51 19.11 -0.16
N LEU A 124 22.16 17.85 0.11
CA LEU A 124 22.01 17.30 1.45
C LEU A 124 23.35 17.22 2.19
N THR A 125 24.40 16.73 1.53
CA THR A 125 25.73 16.56 2.17
C THR A 125 26.39 17.90 2.48
N ARG A 126 26.16 18.93 1.67
CA ARG A 126 26.69 20.28 1.92
C ARG A 126 25.85 21.10 2.90
N GLY A 127 24.70 20.59 3.34
CA GLY A 127 23.76 21.34 4.19
C GLY A 127 23.21 22.58 3.49
N ALA A 128 22.95 22.48 2.18
CA ALA A 128 22.48 23.62 1.36
C ALA A 128 20.96 23.84 1.42
N LEU A 129 20.22 22.92 2.05
CA LEU A 129 18.77 22.96 2.15
C LEU A 129 18.33 23.61 3.47
N ASP A 130 17.30 24.44 3.41
CA ASP A 130 16.61 24.96 4.59
C ASP A 130 15.66 23.92 5.19
N ASP A 131 15.12 24.18 6.39
CA ASP A 131 14.23 23.25 7.09
C ASP A 131 13.00 22.89 6.25
N ALA A 132 12.42 23.86 5.54
CA ALA A 132 11.27 23.63 4.68
C ALA A 132 11.59 22.71 3.48
N ALA A 133 12.79 22.80 2.92
CA ALA A 133 13.26 21.88 1.88
C ALA A 133 13.58 20.50 2.47
N LEU A 134 14.11 20.40 3.69
CA LEU A 134 14.31 19.12 4.38
C LEU A 134 12.99 18.40 4.67
N ASP A 135 11.95 19.13 5.06
CA ASP A 135 10.59 18.59 5.22
C ASP A 135 10.04 18.02 3.89
N LEU A 136 10.31 18.71 2.77
CA LEU A 136 9.95 18.22 1.44
C LEU A 136 10.77 16.99 1.02
N VAL A 137 12.03 16.88 1.46
CA VAL A 137 12.83 15.66 1.25
C VAL A 137 12.25 14.49 2.02
N GLU A 138 11.85 14.71 3.27
CA GLU A 138 11.20 13.68 4.09
C GLU A 138 9.85 13.24 3.50
N LEU A 139 9.03 14.20 3.05
CA LEU A 139 7.79 13.92 2.32
C LEU A 139 8.08 13.14 1.02
N GLY A 140 9.08 13.56 0.24
CA GLY A 140 9.48 12.89 -0.99
C GLY A 140 9.94 11.45 -0.76
N CYS A 141 10.66 11.18 0.33
CA CYS A 141 11.06 9.83 0.72
C CYS A 141 9.85 8.95 1.05
N ASN A 142 8.88 9.46 1.81
CA ASN A 142 7.65 8.72 2.11
C ASN A 142 6.77 8.55 0.85
N HIS A 143 6.70 9.54 -0.02
CA HIS A 143 6.03 9.46 -1.33
C HIS A 143 6.65 8.38 -2.22
N GLU A 144 7.97 8.29 -2.27
CA GLU A 144 8.65 7.22 -3.01
C GLU A 144 8.37 5.84 -2.42
N GLN A 145 8.28 5.71 -1.10
CA GLN A 145 7.87 4.46 -0.46
C GLN A 145 6.43 4.03 -0.80
N GLN A 146 5.49 4.97 -0.94
CA GLN A 146 4.16 4.66 -1.49
C GLN A 146 4.27 4.13 -2.93
N HIS A 147 5.13 4.73 -3.74
CA HIS A 147 5.37 4.31 -5.11
C HIS A 147 6.11 2.98 -5.25
N GLN A 148 6.93 2.59 -4.29
CA GLN A 148 7.54 1.26 -4.21
C GLN A 148 6.48 0.17 -4.00
N GLU A 149 5.50 0.46 -3.14
CA GLU A 149 4.35 -0.42 -2.94
C GLU A 149 3.50 -0.52 -4.22
N LEU A 150 3.15 0.63 -4.83
CA LEU A 150 2.39 0.66 -6.09
C LEU A 150 3.11 -0.06 -7.24
N LEU A 151 4.43 0.08 -7.37
CA LEU A 151 5.23 -0.61 -8.38
C LEU A 151 5.01 -2.12 -8.30
N LEU A 152 5.05 -2.70 -7.09
CA LEU A 152 4.85 -4.14 -6.88
C LEU A 152 3.40 -4.57 -7.18
N MET A 153 2.41 -3.74 -6.82
CA MET A 153 1.00 -4.01 -7.15
C MET A 153 0.77 -3.99 -8.66
N ASP A 154 1.33 -3.00 -9.35
CA ASP A 154 1.11 -2.76 -10.77
C ASP A 154 1.83 -3.79 -11.64
N VAL A 155 3.06 -4.17 -11.25
CA VAL A 155 3.80 -5.30 -11.85
C VAL A 155 3.03 -6.60 -11.65
N LYS A 156 2.54 -6.88 -10.43
CA LYS A 156 1.74 -8.09 -10.16
C LYS A 156 0.50 -8.14 -11.05
N HIS A 157 -0.22 -7.02 -11.17
CA HIS A 157 -1.39 -6.95 -12.04
C HIS A 157 -1.00 -7.21 -13.50
N LEU A 158 0.00 -6.51 -14.04
CA LEU A 158 0.50 -6.71 -15.40
C LEU A 158 0.86 -8.18 -15.67
N PHE A 159 1.70 -8.75 -14.82
CA PHE A 159 2.19 -10.11 -14.97
C PHE A 159 1.08 -11.16 -14.90
N SER A 160 0.06 -10.93 -14.06
CA SER A 160 -1.10 -11.81 -13.96
C SER A 160 -1.98 -11.84 -15.22
N THR A 161 -1.91 -10.81 -16.06
CA THR A 161 -2.70 -10.71 -17.31
C THR A 161 -2.03 -11.36 -18.51
N ILE A 162 -0.74 -11.70 -18.41
CA ILE A 162 0.02 -12.28 -19.52
C ILE A 162 -0.35 -13.76 -19.68
N PRO A 163 -0.89 -14.18 -20.86
CA PRO A 163 -1.42 -15.53 -21.06
C PRO A 163 -0.33 -16.54 -21.45
N LEU A 164 0.73 -16.64 -20.63
CA LEU A 164 1.82 -17.62 -20.80
C LEU A 164 1.78 -18.66 -19.68
N THR A 165 2.25 -19.88 -19.98
CA THR A 165 2.34 -21.00 -19.02
C THR A 165 3.72 -21.67 -19.13
N PRO A 166 4.60 -21.56 -18.10
CA PRO A 166 4.44 -20.71 -16.93
C PRO A 166 4.41 -19.22 -17.33
N GLY A 167 3.64 -18.42 -16.57
CA GLY A 167 3.63 -16.97 -16.74
C GLY A 167 4.95 -16.33 -16.29
N PRO A 168 5.14 -15.02 -16.54
CA PRO A 168 6.29 -14.30 -15.98
C PRO A 168 6.30 -14.41 -14.45
N ILE A 169 7.45 -14.23 -13.82
CA ILE A 169 7.59 -14.16 -12.37
C ILE A 169 8.50 -12.98 -12.04
N TYR A 170 8.19 -12.27 -10.97
CA TYR A 170 9.00 -11.14 -10.49
C TYR A 170 10.08 -11.60 -9.50
N VAL A 171 9.75 -12.58 -8.64
CA VAL A 171 10.69 -13.18 -7.67
C VAL A 171 10.63 -14.70 -7.80
N ASP A 172 11.73 -15.30 -8.27
CA ASP A 172 11.91 -16.75 -8.24
C ASP A 172 12.28 -17.23 -6.83
N ARG A 173 11.48 -18.14 -6.27
CA ARG A 173 11.68 -18.70 -4.93
C ARG A 173 10.91 -19.99 -4.73
N GLU A 174 11.37 -20.79 -3.77
CA GLU A 174 10.64 -21.96 -3.29
C GLU A 174 9.37 -21.57 -2.53
N LEU A 175 8.33 -22.39 -2.73
CA LEU A 175 7.07 -22.29 -2.00
C LEU A 175 7.28 -22.71 -0.55
N ASP A 176 6.67 -21.96 0.37
CA ASP A 176 6.62 -22.41 1.77
C ASP A 176 5.71 -23.64 1.87
N ALA A 177 5.94 -24.48 2.88
CA ALA A 177 5.04 -25.57 3.17
C ALA A 177 3.65 -25.01 3.58
N PRO A 178 2.55 -25.54 3.01
CA PRO A 178 1.22 -25.06 3.33
C PRO A 178 0.91 -25.29 4.82
N SER A 179 0.06 -24.43 5.35
CA SER A 179 -0.31 -24.46 6.76
C SER A 179 -1.82 -24.33 6.93
N SER A 180 -2.34 -24.83 8.04
CA SER A 180 -3.74 -24.66 8.40
C SER A 180 -3.86 -23.66 9.54
N PRO A 181 -4.71 -22.63 9.42
CA PRO A 181 -4.91 -21.68 10.50
C PRO A 181 -5.68 -22.36 11.65
N GLY A 182 -5.38 -21.94 12.88
CA GLY A 182 -6.22 -22.26 14.02
C GLY A 182 -7.57 -21.53 13.98
N PRO A 183 -8.51 -21.89 14.87
CA PRO A 183 -9.79 -21.19 14.98
C PRO A 183 -9.58 -19.69 15.26
N MET A 184 -10.50 -18.86 14.79
CA MET A 184 -10.47 -17.43 15.06
C MET A 184 -10.68 -17.15 16.54
N THR A 185 -9.74 -16.41 17.14
CA THR A 185 -9.79 -15.91 18.52
C THR A 185 -9.95 -14.39 18.53
N TRP A 186 -10.40 -13.85 19.67
CA TRP A 186 -10.80 -12.45 19.81
C TRP A 186 -10.07 -11.80 20.98
N ARG A 187 -9.72 -10.52 20.82
CA ARG A 187 -9.08 -9.69 21.85
C ARG A 187 -10.02 -8.56 22.21
N SER A 188 -10.39 -8.47 23.49
CA SER A 188 -11.25 -7.41 24.01
C SER A 188 -10.47 -6.11 24.17
N VAL A 189 -11.08 -5.01 23.75
CA VAL A 189 -10.56 -3.65 23.92
C VAL A 189 -11.61 -2.86 24.69
N ALA A 190 -11.22 -2.31 25.83
CA ALA A 190 -12.10 -1.46 26.62
C ALA A 190 -12.36 -0.15 25.86
N GLY A 191 -13.63 0.23 25.78
CA GLY A 191 -14.09 1.48 25.21
C GLY A 191 -13.84 2.67 26.13
N GLY A 192 -14.46 3.79 25.78
CA GLY A 192 -14.32 5.07 26.44
C GLY A 192 -13.83 6.16 25.48
N VAL A 193 -13.49 7.32 26.05
CA VAL A 193 -12.90 8.42 25.29
C VAL A 193 -11.40 8.15 25.14
N THR A 194 -10.93 8.09 23.90
CA THR A 194 -9.52 7.92 23.55
C THR A 194 -9.09 8.98 22.52
N GLU A 195 -7.79 9.12 22.31
CA GLU A 195 -7.21 9.99 21.28
C GLU A 195 -6.67 9.16 20.12
N VAL A 196 -6.97 9.62 18.91
CA VAL A 196 -6.54 9.01 17.64
C VAL A 196 -5.93 10.09 16.73
N GLY A 197 -5.06 9.67 15.83
CA GLY A 197 -4.33 10.52 14.89
C GLY A 197 -2.96 10.96 15.39
N ALA A 198 -2.17 11.46 14.45
CA ALA A 198 -0.81 11.93 14.68
C ALA A 198 -0.79 13.26 15.44
N GLY A 199 0.10 13.35 16.44
CA GLY A 199 0.42 14.55 17.19
C GLY A 199 1.79 15.13 16.79
N PRO A 200 2.13 16.33 17.29
CA PRO A 200 3.38 17.03 16.92
C PRO A 200 4.67 16.25 17.24
N ASP A 201 4.62 15.33 18.19
CA ASP A 201 5.79 14.57 18.68
C ASP A 201 5.96 13.20 17.99
N ASP A 202 5.08 12.82 17.06
CA ASP A 202 5.09 11.48 16.42
C ASP A 202 6.10 11.36 15.25
N GLY A 203 6.91 12.39 15.00
CA GLY A 203 7.79 12.47 13.85
C GLY A 203 7.02 12.74 12.54
N PHE A 204 7.48 12.17 11.42
CA PHE A 204 6.77 12.34 10.16
C PHE A 204 5.41 11.64 10.18
N SER A 205 4.38 12.37 9.74
CA SER A 205 3.07 11.85 9.38
C SER A 205 2.54 12.57 8.15
N TYR A 206 1.71 11.92 7.34
CA TYR A 206 0.94 12.64 6.35
C TYR A 206 -0.06 13.59 7.02
N ASP A 207 -0.42 14.68 6.33
CA ASP A 207 -1.39 15.66 6.82
C ASP A 207 -2.75 15.04 7.15
N ASN A 208 -3.16 14.00 6.41
CA ASN A 208 -4.41 13.27 6.64
C ASN A 208 -4.43 12.44 7.94
N GLU A 209 -3.28 12.21 8.59
CA GLU A 209 -3.18 11.45 9.84
C GLU A 209 -3.54 12.33 11.06
N GLY A 210 -3.63 13.66 10.88
CA GLY A 210 -3.87 14.61 11.96
C GLY A 210 -4.99 15.63 11.68
N PRO A 211 -5.25 16.54 12.64
CA PRO A 211 -4.64 16.56 13.96
C PRO A 211 -5.19 15.45 14.87
N ARG A 212 -4.39 15.07 15.88
CA ARG A 212 -4.86 14.19 16.97
C ARG A 212 -6.12 14.76 17.61
N HIS A 213 -7.13 13.92 17.78
CA HIS A 213 -8.43 14.33 18.31
C HIS A 213 -9.08 13.20 19.12
N ARG A 214 -10.10 13.58 19.90
CA ARG A 214 -10.84 12.63 20.75
C ARG A 214 -11.96 11.96 19.98
N VAL A 215 -12.11 10.66 20.21
CA VAL A 215 -13.24 9.84 19.76
C VAL A 215 -13.78 9.06 20.95
N PHE A 216 -15.06 8.68 20.88
CA PHE A 216 -15.69 7.79 21.84
C PHE A 216 -15.87 6.42 21.18
N LEU A 217 -15.43 5.36 21.83
CA LEU A 217 -15.58 3.98 21.40
C LEU A 217 -16.40 3.20 22.44
N GLU A 218 -17.29 2.33 21.99
CA GLU A 218 -17.88 1.30 22.86
C GLU A 218 -16.85 0.19 23.14
N ASP A 219 -17.10 -0.65 24.14
CA ASP A 219 -16.34 -1.90 24.29
C ASP A 219 -16.50 -2.75 23.01
N PHE A 220 -15.40 -3.27 22.49
CA PHE A 220 -15.44 -4.11 21.29
C PHE A 220 -14.42 -5.25 21.38
N GLU A 221 -14.60 -6.25 20.53
CA GLU A 221 -13.58 -7.27 20.30
C GLU A 221 -13.03 -7.17 18.89
N ILE A 222 -11.73 -7.40 18.74
CA ILE A 222 -11.07 -7.48 17.43
C ILE A 222 -10.43 -8.85 17.25
N ALA A 223 -10.53 -9.40 16.04
CA ALA A 223 -9.94 -10.66 15.68
C ALA A 223 -8.42 -10.65 15.92
N GLU A 224 -7.89 -11.73 16.49
CA GLU A 224 -6.46 -11.86 16.80
C GLU A 224 -5.62 -11.91 15.53
N ARG A 225 -6.11 -12.51 14.44
CA ARG A 225 -5.45 -12.57 13.13
C ARG A 225 -6.32 -11.99 12.01
N PRO A 226 -5.74 -11.60 10.87
CA PRO A 226 -6.55 -11.33 9.67
C PRO A 226 -7.24 -12.62 9.21
N VAL A 227 -8.30 -12.44 8.41
CA VAL A 227 -9.00 -13.55 7.76
C VAL A 227 -8.07 -14.24 6.76
N THR A 228 -8.11 -15.56 6.73
CA THR A 228 -7.21 -16.41 5.93
C THR A 228 -7.88 -16.93 4.66
N ASN A 229 -7.08 -17.50 3.76
CA ASN A 229 -7.60 -18.21 2.60
C ASN A 229 -8.51 -19.38 3.00
N ALA A 230 -8.21 -20.10 4.10
CA ALA A 230 -9.08 -21.16 4.61
C ALA A 230 -10.46 -20.61 5.00
N ASP A 231 -10.49 -19.54 5.81
CA ASP A 231 -11.77 -18.98 6.25
C ASP A 231 -12.55 -18.41 5.05
N TRP A 232 -11.88 -17.88 4.02
CA TRP A 232 -12.52 -17.38 2.80
C TRP A 232 -13.08 -18.49 1.90
N LEU A 233 -12.43 -19.65 1.87
CA LEU A 233 -12.94 -20.83 1.17
C LEU A 233 -14.26 -21.32 1.77
N GLU A 234 -14.45 -21.19 3.09
CA GLU A 234 -15.73 -21.48 3.74
C GLU A 234 -16.83 -20.53 3.28
N PHE A 235 -16.54 -19.22 3.19
CA PHE A 235 -17.47 -18.22 2.64
C PHE A 235 -17.86 -18.52 1.19
N ILE A 236 -16.89 -18.91 0.34
CA ILE A 236 -17.18 -19.32 -1.04
C ILE A 236 -18.03 -20.60 -1.08
N ALA A 237 -17.72 -21.58 -0.22
CA ALA A 237 -18.42 -22.86 -0.16
C ALA A 237 -19.88 -22.70 0.30
N ASP A 238 -20.15 -21.77 1.21
CA ASP A 238 -21.50 -21.38 1.66
C ASP A 238 -22.17 -20.32 0.77
N GLU A 239 -21.77 -20.31 -0.51
CA GLU A 239 -22.33 -19.50 -1.59
C GLU A 239 -22.29 -17.99 -1.35
N GLY A 240 -21.29 -17.48 -0.63
CA GLY A 240 -21.16 -16.07 -0.27
C GLY A 240 -21.27 -15.09 -1.44
N TYR A 241 -20.72 -15.43 -2.61
CA TYR A 241 -20.82 -14.63 -3.86
C TYR A 241 -22.17 -14.75 -4.58
N ARG A 242 -23.13 -15.55 -4.09
CA ARG A 242 -24.47 -15.74 -4.69
C ARG A 242 -25.61 -15.24 -3.80
N ARG A 243 -25.29 -14.86 -2.58
CA ARG A 243 -26.24 -14.50 -1.51
C ARG A 243 -26.32 -13.00 -1.32
N HIS A 244 -27.19 -12.35 -2.09
CA HIS A 244 -27.36 -10.89 -2.12
C HIS A 244 -27.60 -10.26 -0.74
N GLU A 245 -28.21 -10.98 0.19
CA GLU A 245 -28.46 -10.51 1.56
C GLU A 245 -27.19 -10.25 2.38
N LEU A 246 -26.04 -10.78 1.93
CA LEU A 246 -24.74 -10.55 2.56
C LEU A 246 -24.09 -9.23 2.12
N TRP A 247 -24.51 -8.66 0.99
CA TRP A 247 -23.80 -7.58 0.32
C TRP A 247 -24.48 -6.22 0.50
N LEU A 248 -23.68 -5.16 0.59
CA LEU A 248 -24.17 -3.80 0.32
C LEU A 248 -24.74 -3.74 -1.11
N SER A 249 -25.73 -2.88 -1.33
CA SER A 249 -26.41 -2.74 -2.63
C SER A 249 -25.42 -2.49 -3.78
N ASP A 250 -24.49 -1.53 -3.61
CA ASP A 250 -23.49 -1.21 -4.62
C ASP A 250 -22.50 -2.36 -4.84
N GLY A 251 -22.15 -3.06 -3.76
CA GLY A 251 -21.31 -4.26 -3.83
C GLY A 251 -21.97 -5.39 -4.62
N TRP A 252 -23.27 -5.65 -4.38
CA TRP A 252 -24.02 -6.64 -5.14
C TRP A 252 -24.15 -6.26 -6.61
N ALA A 253 -24.47 -5.00 -6.91
CA ALA A 253 -24.53 -4.49 -8.27
C ALA A 253 -23.19 -4.66 -9.00
N HIS A 254 -22.08 -4.32 -8.32
CA HIS A 254 -20.74 -4.46 -8.86
C HIS A 254 -20.34 -5.92 -9.09
N LEU A 255 -20.63 -6.82 -8.14
CA LEU A 255 -20.44 -8.27 -8.29
C LEU A 255 -21.21 -8.79 -9.50
N ARG A 256 -22.46 -8.36 -9.70
CA ARG A 256 -23.28 -8.76 -10.85
C ARG A 256 -22.73 -8.26 -12.19
N GLN A 257 -22.16 -7.04 -12.20
CA GLN A 257 -21.56 -6.46 -13.40
C GLN A 257 -20.26 -7.15 -13.81
N THR A 258 -19.44 -7.51 -12.82
CA THR A 258 -18.08 -8.02 -13.04
C THR A 258 -17.98 -9.55 -13.02
N GLY A 259 -18.97 -10.22 -12.45
CA GLY A 259 -18.99 -11.69 -12.33
C GLY A 259 -18.00 -12.25 -11.32
N TRP A 260 -17.62 -11.49 -10.28
CA TRP A 260 -16.70 -11.95 -9.25
C TRP A 260 -17.23 -13.21 -8.54
N GLN A 261 -16.33 -14.18 -8.31
CA GLN A 261 -16.64 -15.46 -7.66
C GLN A 261 -15.58 -15.89 -6.63
N ALA A 262 -14.52 -15.10 -6.48
CA ALA A 262 -13.39 -15.32 -5.59
C ALA A 262 -12.56 -14.02 -5.49
N PRO A 263 -11.59 -13.92 -4.55
CA PRO A 263 -10.64 -12.81 -4.48
C PRO A 263 -9.83 -12.60 -5.76
N GLY A 264 -9.19 -11.43 -5.88
CA GLY A 264 -8.37 -11.10 -7.04
C GLY A 264 -7.28 -12.14 -7.27
N TYR A 265 -6.99 -12.41 -8.55
CA TYR A 265 -5.99 -13.39 -9.01
C TYR A 265 -6.26 -14.87 -8.71
N TRP A 266 -7.34 -15.20 -8.01
CA TRP A 266 -7.77 -16.59 -7.81
C TRP A 266 -8.33 -17.18 -9.11
N HIS A 267 -7.97 -18.44 -9.38
CA HIS A 267 -8.43 -19.17 -10.55
C HIS A 267 -8.63 -20.65 -10.19
N ARG A 268 -9.73 -21.26 -10.64
CA ARG A 268 -9.90 -22.71 -10.59
C ARG A 268 -9.23 -23.33 -11.80
N ASP A 269 -8.22 -24.16 -11.58
CA ASP A 269 -7.58 -24.92 -12.66
C ASP A 269 -8.50 -26.03 -13.20
N ASP A 270 -8.00 -26.76 -14.20
CA ASP A 270 -8.74 -27.82 -14.90
C ASP A 270 -9.09 -29.00 -13.96
N ASP A 271 -8.35 -29.18 -12.87
CA ASP A 271 -8.61 -30.17 -11.82
C ASP A 271 -9.58 -29.64 -10.73
N GLY A 272 -10.08 -28.41 -10.90
CA GLY A 272 -11.01 -27.75 -10.01
C GLY A 272 -10.37 -27.19 -8.73
N GLN A 273 -9.04 -27.17 -8.63
CA GLN A 273 -8.31 -26.64 -7.48
C GLN A 273 -8.17 -25.12 -7.59
N TRP A 274 -8.27 -24.44 -6.45
CA TRP A 274 -8.01 -23.01 -6.40
C TRP A 274 -6.50 -22.74 -6.41
N THR A 275 -6.09 -21.89 -7.35
CA THR A 275 -4.75 -21.31 -7.44
C THR A 275 -4.82 -19.80 -7.30
N THR A 276 -3.71 -19.17 -6.92
CA THR A 276 -3.56 -17.71 -6.95
C THR A 276 -2.30 -17.33 -7.71
N TYR A 277 -2.33 -16.18 -8.36
CA TYR A 277 -1.14 -15.57 -8.93
C TYR A 277 -0.45 -14.69 -7.87
N THR A 278 0.84 -14.95 -7.60
CA THR A 278 1.69 -14.11 -6.74
C THR A 278 2.81 -13.47 -7.56
N LEU A 279 3.63 -12.61 -6.94
CA LEU A 279 4.85 -12.11 -7.58
C LEU A 279 5.89 -13.22 -7.83
N SER A 280 5.69 -14.42 -7.28
CA SER A 280 6.48 -15.62 -7.57
C SER A 280 5.78 -16.59 -8.53
N GLY A 281 4.75 -16.12 -9.23
CA GLY A 281 4.00 -16.91 -10.21
C GLY A 281 2.73 -17.55 -9.65
N ARG A 282 2.08 -18.36 -10.50
CA ARG A 282 0.86 -19.08 -10.13
C ARG A 282 1.18 -20.29 -9.27
N ARG A 283 0.47 -20.44 -8.15
CA ARG A 283 0.61 -21.58 -7.22
C ARG A 283 -0.73 -21.95 -6.58
N PRO A 284 -0.88 -23.16 -6.01
CA PRO A 284 -1.99 -23.49 -5.13
C PRO A 284 -2.13 -22.50 -3.97
N LEU A 285 -3.35 -22.31 -3.47
CA LEU A 285 -3.57 -21.53 -2.25
C LEU A 285 -2.89 -22.18 -1.03
N ASP A 286 -2.22 -21.37 -0.20
CA ASP A 286 -1.88 -21.77 1.17
C ASP A 286 -3.06 -21.39 2.08
N PRO A 287 -3.74 -22.35 2.73
CA PRO A 287 -4.89 -22.06 3.58
C PRO A 287 -4.57 -21.12 4.75
N GLY A 288 -3.33 -21.11 5.26
CA GLY A 288 -2.93 -20.32 6.42
C GLY A 288 -2.48 -18.89 6.12
N GLU A 289 -2.31 -18.54 4.85
CA GLU A 289 -2.03 -17.16 4.46
C GLU A 289 -3.27 -16.26 4.64
N PRO A 290 -3.09 -14.97 4.96
CA PRO A 290 -4.19 -14.01 4.95
C PRO A 290 -4.79 -13.93 3.54
N VAL A 291 -6.11 -13.81 3.47
CA VAL A 291 -6.77 -13.53 2.19
C VAL A 291 -6.31 -12.17 1.66
N LEU A 292 -6.06 -12.12 0.36
CA LEU A 292 -5.54 -10.95 -0.34
C LEU A 292 -6.40 -10.60 -1.55
N HIS A 293 -6.31 -9.33 -1.98
CA HIS A 293 -6.95 -8.82 -3.19
C HIS A 293 -8.48 -8.87 -3.14
N VAL A 294 -9.02 -8.56 -1.96
CA VAL A 294 -10.46 -8.41 -1.73
C VAL A 294 -10.82 -6.94 -1.71
N SER A 295 -11.93 -6.60 -2.36
CA SER A 295 -12.56 -5.28 -2.31
C SER A 295 -13.13 -4.98 -0.93
N PHE A 296 -13.45 -3.71 -0.66
CA PHE A 296 -14.21 -3.33 0.53
C PHE A 296 -15.57 -4.05 0.56
N TYR A 297 -16.23 -4.19 -0.60
CA TYR A 297 -17.51 -4.90 -0.71
C TYR A 297 -17.41 -6.37 -0.33
N GLU A 298 -16.38 -7.06 -0.82
CA GLU A 298 -16.06 -8.44 -0.44
C GLU A 298 -15.78 -8.55 1.07
N ALA A 299 -15.00 -7.62 1.61
CA ALA A 299 -14.64 -7.61 3.01
C ALA A 299 -15.85 -7.41 3.94
N ASP A 300 -16.74 -6.46 3.63
CA ASP A 300 -17.99 -6.23 4.36
C ASP A 300 -18.94 -7.44 4.26
N ALA A 301 -19.09 -8.01 3.06
CA ALA A 301 -19.95 -9.18 2.85
C ALA A 301 -19.47 -10.40 3.63
N TYR A 302 -18.16 -10.64 3.64
CA TYR A 302 -17.54 -11.68 4.45
C TYR A 302 -17.78 -11.43 5.95
N ALA A 303 -17.55 -10.20 6.43
CA ALA A 303 -17.74 -9.87 7.83
C ALA A 303 -19.18 -10.11 8.29
N ARG A 304 -20.17 -9.71 7.47
CA ARG A 304 -21.59 -9.98 7.72
C ARG A 304 -21.91 -11.48 7.76
N TRP A 305 -21.36 -12.24 6.81
CA TRP A 305 -21.51 -13.71 6.79
C TRP A 305 -20.94 -14.37 8.05
N ALA A 306 -19.79 -13.90 8.52
CA ALA A 306 -19.14 -14.40 9.73
C ALA A 306 -19.84 -13.97 11.04
N GLY A 307 -20.97 -13.24 10.96
CA GLY A 307 -21.67 -12.71 12.14
C GLY A 307 -20.89 -11.61 12.87
N ALA A 308 -20.02 -10.90 12.15
CA ALA A 308 -19.14 -9.85 12.64
C ALA A 308 -19.31 -8.56 11.79
N ARG A 309 -18.36 -7.64 11.91
CA ARG A 309 -18.27 -6.40 11.12
C ARG A 309 -16.81 -6.04 10.85
N LEU A 310 -16.59 -5.05 9.99
CA LEU A 310 -15.28 -4.39 9.88
C LEU A 310 -15.10 -3.41 11.05
N PRO A 311 -13.89 -3.31 11.65
CA PRO A 311 -13.60 -2.26 12.62
C PRO A 311 -13.71 -0.89 11.95
N THR A 312 -14.06 0.15 12.70
CA THR A 312 -13.78 1.53 12.29
C THR A 312 -12.26 1.76 12.30
N GLU A 313 -11.77 2.76 11.57
CA GLU A 313 -10.33 3.10 11.62
C GLU A 313 -9.88 3.48 13.04
N PHE A 314 -10.78 4.00 13.87
CA PHE A 314 -10.54 4.42 15.24
C PHE A 314 -10.45 3.23 16.21
N GLU A 315 -11.33 2.23 16.06
CA GLU A 315 -11.23 0.96 16.78
C GLU A 315 -9.93 0.24 16.43
N TRP A 316 -9.58 0.21 15.13
CA TRP A 316 -8.35 -0.41 14.67
C TRP A 316 -7.11 0.27 15.28
N GLU A 317 -7.04 1.60 15.22
CA GLU A 317 -5.93 2.37 15.76
C GLU A 317 -5.80 2.21 17.27
N THR A 318 -6.93 2.25 17.98
CA THR A 318 -6.97 2.04 19.43
C THR A 318 -6.48 0.63 19.76
N ALA A 319 -6.98 -0.40 19.07
CA ALA A 319 -6.54 -1.78 19.26
C ALA A 319 -5.04 -1.95 19.00
N ALA A 320 -4.51 -1.35 17.93
CA ALA A 320 -3.08 -1.38 17.62
C ALA A 320 -2.24 -0.72 18.71
N SER A 321 -2.72 0.39 19.28
CA SER A 321 -2.05 1.09 20.38
C SER A 321 -2.13 0.34 21.70
N THR A 322 -3.28 -0.27 22.04
CA THR A 322 -3.50 -0.90 23.35
C THR A 322 -3.00 -2.33 23.45
N LEU A 323 -3.11 -3.11 22.37
CA LEU A 323 -2.71 -4.53 22.34
C LEU A 323 -1.23 -4.71 22.01
N GLY A 324 -0.53 -3.60 21.74
CA GLY A 324 0.83 -3.57 21.25
C GLY A 324 0.87 -3.68 19.72
N ALA A 325 1.45 -2.68 19.07
CA ALA A 325 1.64 -2.62 17.63
C ALA A 325 2.78 -3.57 17.18
N GLN A 326 2.63 -4.85 17.48
CA GLN A 326 3.52 -5.89 16.99
C GLN A 326 3.49 -5.87 15.46
N ARG A 327 4.69 -5.90 14.88
CA ARG A 327 4.91 -5.91 13.43
C ARG A 327 5.18 -7.35 12.98
N SER A 328 4.61 -7.69 11.84
CA SER A 328 4.85 -8.94 11.13
C SER A 328 5.53 -8.64 9.78
N GLU A 329 5.21 -9.40 8.74
CA GLU A 329 5.82 -9.29 7.42
C GLU A 329 5.53 -7.92 6.79
N LEU A 330 6.58 -7.12 6.65
CA LEU A 330 6.65 -5.95 5.76
C LEU A 330 7.41 -6.36 4.49
N LEU A 331 7.77 -5.41 3.63
CA LEU A 331 8.50 -5.71 2.39
C LEU A 331 9.79 -6.50 2.66
N ASP A 332 9.81 -7.73 2.14
CA ASP A 332 10.99 -8.51 1.84
C ASP A 332 11.10 -8.59 0.30
N PRO A 333 12.09 -7.90 -0.33
CA PRO A 333 12.25 -7.87 -1.78
C PRO A 333 12.48 -9.24 -2.44
N ASN A 334 12.80 -10.27 -1.66
CA ASN A 334 12.96 -11.64 -2.15
C ASN A 334 11.72 -12.52 -1.90
N ARG A 335 10.59 -11.91 -1.53
CA ARG A 335 9.34 -12.62 -1.24
C ARG A 335 8.10 -11.90 -1.77
N CYS A 336 7.95 -10.62 -1.46
CA CYS A 336 6.83 -9.75 -1.89
C CYS A 336 5.43 -10.38 -1.73
N HIS A 337 5.22 -11.17 -0.67
CA HIS A 337 3.96 -11.86 -0.36
C HIS A 337 3.92 -12.22 1.13
N PRO A 338 2.78 -12.14 1.83
CA PRO A 338 2.69 -12.48 3.24
C PRO A 338 3.04 -13.95 3.51
N ARG A 339 3.36 -14.25 4.77
CA ARG A 339 3.46 -15.62 5.28
C ARG A 339 2.12 -16.06 5.87
N SER A 340 2.05 -17.34 6.21
CA SER A 340 0.97 -17.86 7.03
C SER A 340 0.85 -17.14 8.38
N VAL A 341 -0.39 -16.87 8.76
CA VAL A 341 -0.77 -16.32 10.08
C VAL A 341 -1.27 -17.40 11.05
N ALA A 342 -1.03 -18.68 10.74
CA ALA A 342 -1.43 -19.82 11.57
C ALA A 342 -0.67 -19.91 12.93
N GLY A 343 0.39 -19.13 13.11
CA GLY A 343 1.20 -19.09 14.35
C GLY A 343 1.09 -17.74 15.10
N PRO A 344 1.92 -17.53 16.16
CA PRO A 344 1.89 -16.30 16.97
C PRO A 344 2.07 -15.00 16.17
N GLY A 345 2.73 -15.06 15.01
CA GLY A 345 2.89 -13.93 14.09
C GLY A 345 1.60 -13.42 13.45
N GLY A 346 0.48 -14.14 13.59
CA GLY A 346 -0.85 -13.68 13.18
C GLY A 346 -1.42 -12.58 14.08
N ALA A 347 -0.95 -12.47 15.33
CA ALA A 347 -1.42 -11.49 16.31
C ALA A 347 -1.01 -10.04 16.00
N ALA A 348 -0.06 -9.87 15.08
CA ALA A 348 0.44 -8.56 14.67
C ALA A 348 -0.67 -7.72 14.03
N MET A 349 -0.73 -6.46 14.46
CA MET A 349 -1.62 -5.46 13.87
C MET A 349 -0.96 -4.79 12.67
N ILE A 350 0.37 -4.81 12.56
CA ILE A 350 1.10 -4.18 11.46
C ILE A 350 1.76 -5.23 10.56
N GLY A 351 1.61 -5.10 9.25
CA GLY A 351 2.16 -5.96 8.22
C GLY A 351 1.15 -6.98 7.68
N ASN A 352 1.63 -7.87 6.83
CA ASN A 352 0.88 -8.85 6.04
C ASN A 352 -0.01 -8.21 4.97
N VAL A 353 -1.11 -7.55 5.35
CA VAL A 353 -2.13 -7.03 4.42
C VAL A 353 -2.66 -5.69 4.93
N TRP A 354 -3.01 -4.79 4.02
CA TRP A 354 -3.84 -3.65 4.40
C TRP A 354 -5.23 -4.14 4.79
N GLU A 355 -5.69 -3.77 5.98
CA GLU A 355 -6.97 -4.23 6.53
C GLU A 355 -8.04 -3.17 6.27
N TRP A 356 -9.08 -3.53 5.51
CA TRP A 356 -10.24 -2.66 5.29
C TRP A 356 -10.92 -2.30 6.62
N THR A 357 -11.30 -1.02 6.75
CA THR A 357 -12.11 -0.51 7.86
C THR A 357 -13.49 -0.09 7.36
N SER A 358 -14.46 0.02 8.26
CA SER A 358 -15.79 0.57 7.95
C SER A 358 -15.80 2.10 7.81
N SER A 359 -14.67 2.78 8.01
CA SER A 359 -14.56 4.23 7.93
C SER A 359 -14.38 4.71 6.48
N ALA A 360 -15.20 5.69 6.09
CA ALA A 360 -14.95 6.48 4.89
C ALA A 360 -13.71 7.37 5.08
N TYR A 361 -12.96 7.61 4.00
CA TYR A 361 -11.80 8.49 4.02
C TYR A 361 -12.24 9.96 4.04
N LEU A 362 -12.46 10.47 5.26
CA LEU A 362 -12.88 11.84 5.54
C LEU A 362 -11.79 12.62 6.29
N PRO A 363 -11.80 13.97 6.22
CA PRO A 363 -10.91 14.79 7.03
C PRO A 363 -11.18 14.58 8.52
N PHE A 364 -10.11 14.48 9.32
CA PHE A 364 -10.25 14.54 10.76
C PHE A 364 -10.74 15.93 11.21
N PRO A 365 -11.41 16.03 12.37
CA PRO A 365 -11.83 17.32 12.92
C PRO A 365 -10.63 18.27 13.07
N GLY A 366 -10.68 19.42 12.40
CA GLY A 366 -9.60 20.40 12.40
C GLY A 366 -8.50 20.14 11.37
N PHE A 367 -8.66 19.16 10.48
CA PHE A 367 -7.76 18.98 9.33
C PHE A 367 -7.68 20.25 8.49
N VAL A 368 -6.45 20.65 8.15
CA VAL A 368 -6.15 21.74 7.24
C VAL A 368 -5.10 21.22 6.25
N PRO A 369 -5.35 21.27 4.93
CA PRO A 369 -4.35 20.85 3.95
C PRO A 369 -3.11 21.74 4.04
N ALA A 370 -1.95 21.18 3.69
CA ALA A 370 -0.72 21.96 3.59
C ALA A 370 -0.87 23.12 2.58
N ASN A 371 -0.08 24.19 2.76
CA ASN A 371 -0.09 25.31 1.82
C ASN A 371 0.65 24.96 0.51
N GLY A 372 0.23 25.57 -0.60
CA GLY A 372 0.87 25.39 -1.91
C GLY A 372 0.50 24.08 -2.60
N ALA A 373 1.25 23.72 -3.65
CA ALA A 373 0.94 22.55 -4.48
C ALA A 373 0.91 21.24 -3.67
N VAL A 374 1.79 21.08 -2.67
CA VAL A 374 1.81 19.90 -1.79
C VAL A 374 0.53 19.73 -0.97
N GLY A 375 -0.30 20.77 -0.81
CA GLY A 375 -1.63 20.68 -0.21
C GLY A 375 -2.62 19.82 -1.00
N GLU A 376 -2.33 19.55 -2.28
CA GLU A 376 -3.14 18.67 -3.12
C GLU A 376 -2.88 17.18 -2.87
N TYR A 377 -1.93 16.82 -2.01
CA TYR A 377 -1.48 15.43 -1.82
C TYR A 377 -2.60 14.52 -1.33
N ASN A 378 -3.38 14.96 -0.32
CA ASN A 378 -4.37 14.11 0.34
C ASN A 378 -5.79 14.69 0.35
N GLY A 379 -5.95 15.97 0.72
CA GLY A 379 -7.26 16.55 1.04
C GLY A 379 -8.30 16.46 -0.09
N LYS A 380 -7.88 16.62 -1.34
CA LYS A 380 -8.78 16.55 -2.50
C LYS A 380 -9.33 15.15 -2.81
N PHE A 381 -8.77 14.12 -2.18
CA PHE A 381 -9.18 12.73 -2.35
C PHE A 381 -10.13 12.23 -1.25
N MET A 382 -10.50 13.09 -0.28
CA MET A 382 -11.39 12.75 0.83
C MET A 382 -12.88 12.71 0.42
N SER A 383 -13.19 11.90 -0.60
CA SER A 383 -14.53 11.57 -1.09
C SER A 383 -14.51 10.19 -1.74
N ASP A 384 -15.59 9.43 -1.58
CA ASP A 384 -15.85 8.16 -2.28
C ASP A 384 -14.75 7.07 -2.15
N GLN A 385 -14.07 7.06 -0.99
CA GLN A 385 -13.03 6.09 -0.67
C GLN A 385 -13.15 5.60 0.77
N HIS A 386 -12.60 4.41 1.04
CA HIS A 386 -12.58 3.78 2.36
C HIS A 386 -11.16 3.68 2.89
N VAL A 387 -11.03 3.76 4.21
CA VAL A 387 -9.75 3.71 4.90
C VAL A 387 -9.30 2.26 5.11
N LEU A 388 -8.00 2.03 4.93
CA LEU A 388 -7.30 0.80 5.29
C LEU A 388 -6.14 1.11 6.25
N ARG A 389 -5.83 0.14 7.11
CA ARG A 389 -4.80 0.28 8.14
C ARG A 389 -3.85 -0.92 8.14
N GLY A 390 -2.70 -0.79 8.81
CA GLY A 390 -1.82 -1.91 9.11
C GLY A 390 -0.59 -2.11 8.24
N ALA A 391 -0.48 -1.54 7.04
CA ALA A 391 0.58 -1.87 6.08
C ALA A 391 0.52 -3.32 5.57
N ALA A 392 1.16 -3.58 4.44
CA ALA A 392 1.17 -4.90 3.79
C ALA A 392 2.58 -5.50 3.72
N ALA A 393 2.67 -6.77 3.31
CA ALA A 393 3.93 -7.48 3.05
C ALA A 393 4.73 -6.92 1.85
N ILE A 394 4.28 -5.82 1.28
CA ILE A 394 4.97 -5.05 0.23
C ILE A 394 5.22 -3.59 0.64
N THR A 395 4.82 -3.19 1.85
CA THR A 395 5.09 -1.86 2.38
C THR A 395 6.54 -1.79 2.90
N PRO A 396 7.36 -0.82 2.47
CA PRO A 396 8.73 -0.64 2.95
C PRO A 396 8.81 -0.48 4.47
N ARG A 397 9.86 -1.04 5.09
CA ARG A 397 10.09 -0.88 6.54
C ARG A 397 10.36 0.60 6.88
N GLY A 398 9.75 1.07 7.96
CA GLY A 398 9.82 2.47 8.39
C GLY A 398 8.79 3.37 7.70
N HIS A 399 8.00 2.85 6.76
CA HIS A 399 6.87 3.57 6.17
C HIS A 399 5.59 3.41 7.00
N GLU A 400 5.48 2.33 7.76
CA GLU A 400 4.30 2.01 8.52
C GLU A 400 4.19 2.85 9.79
N ARG A 401 2.98 3.36 10.07
CA ARG A 401 2.64 4.05 11.33
C ARG A 401 1.33 3.50 11.84
N VAL A 402 1.17 3.51 13.17
CA VAL A 402 -0.12 3.17 13.78
C VAL A 402 -1.19 4.13 13.32
N THR A 403 -0.87 5.39 13.04
CA THR A 403 -1.79 6.44 12.55
C THR A 403 -1.98 6.45 11.03
N TYR A 404 -1.23 5.63 10.27
CA TYR A 404 -1.22 5.70 8.80
C TYR A 404 -2.58 5.39 8.19
N ARG A 405 -3.13 6.30 7.38
CA ARG A 405 -4.42 6.12 6.69
C ARG A 405 -4.19 5.87 5.21
N ASN A 406 -4.20 4.60 4.79
CA ASN A 406 -4.28 4.28 3.37
C ASN A 406 -5.75 4.38 2.91
N PHE A 407 -5.98 4.65 1.64
CA PHE A 407 -7.34 4.85 1.14
C PHE A 407 -7.48 4.41 -0.31
N PHE A 408 -8.58 3.73 -0.63
CA PHE A 408 -8.91 3.31 -1.98
C PHE A 408 -10.43 3.32 -2.21
N PRO A 409 -10.89 3.42 -3.46
CA PRO A 409 -12.28 3.18 -3.81
C PRO A 409 -12.74 1.78 -3.38
N ALA A 410 -14.02 1.65 -3.00
CA ALA A 410 -14.57 0.38 -2.54
C ALA A 410 -14.33 -0.85 -3.43
N PRO A 411 -14.39 -0.78 -4.78
CA PRO A 411 -14.20 -1.96 -5.64
C PRO A 411 -12.72 -2.37 -5.86
N SER A 412 -11.74 -1.64 -5.32
CA SER A 412 -10.32 -1.91 -5.59
C SER A 412 -9.87 -3.30 -5.11
N ARG A 413 -9.34 -4.12 -6.03
CA ARG A 413 -8.83 -5.49 -5.76
C ARG A 413 -7.36 -5.71 -6.11
N TRP A 414 -6.71 -4.85 -6.90
CA TRP A 414 -5.30 -5.04 -7.27
C TRP A 414 -4.35 -4.75 -6.08
N VAL A 415 -4.82 -3.95 -5.14
CA VAL A 415 -4.14 -3.57 -3.90
C VAL A 415 -3.96 -4.81 -3.00
N PHE A 416 -2.91 -4.85 -2.17
CA PHE A 416 -2.66 -5.93 -1.20
C PHE A 416 -3.58 -5.81 0.03
N THR A 417 -4.88 -5.97 -0.22
CA THR A 417 -5.93 -5.77 0.76
C THR A 417 -6.51 -7.08 1.28
N GLY A 418 -6.73 -7.11 2.58
CA GLY A 418 -7.43 -8.15 3.31
C GLY A 418 -8.36 -7.50 4.34
N LEU A 419 -8.64 -8.21 5.42
CA LEU A 419 -9.52 -7.74 6.47
C LEU A 419 -9.21 -8.42 7.81
N ARG A 420 -9.59 -7.71 8.86
CA ARG A 420 -9.65 -8.20 10.23
C ARG A 420 -11.04 -7.91 10.76
N LEU A 421 -11.64 -8.87 11.45
CA LEU A 421 -13.00 -8.74 11.96
C LEU A 421 -13.01 -7.97 13.28
N ALA A 422 -14.10 -7.26 13.53
CA ALA A 422 -14.49 -6.72 14.83
C ALA A 422 -15.92 -7.15 15.17
N ARG A 423 -16.29 -7.12 16.44
CA ARG A 423 -17.68 -7.31 16.88
C ARG A 423 -18.00 -6.42 18.06
#